data_AF-C5LXF0-F1
#
_entry.id   AF-C5LXF0-F1
#
_cell.length_a   1.000
_cell.length_b   1.000
_cell.length_c   1.000
_cell.angle_alpha   90.00
_cell.angle_beta   90.00
_cell.angle_gamma   90.00
#
_symmetry.space_group_name_H-M   'P 1'
#
loop_
_entity.id
_entity.type
_entity.pdbx_description
1 polymer ?
#
loop_
_entity_poly.entity_id
_entity_poly.type
_entity_poly.pdbx_seq_one_letter_code
_entity_poly.pdbx_strand_id
1 'polypeptide(L)'
;GFTLFVIRLVFFNMYDVAGVCNGCLAGLVSITAGSANVSSFSALIIGIIGGCLYQTASRVVASRHIDDPIDAFAVHGMSGIWGTIACVLFDNGS
;
A
#
# COMPACT_ATOMS: atom_id res chain seq x y z
N GLY A 1 -2.82 4.46 5.21
CA GLY A 1 -3.30 4.50 6.61
C GLY A 1 -4.80 4.38 6.69
N PHE A 2 -5.54 5.44 6.32
CA PHE A 2 -7.00 5.48 6.39
C PHE A 2 -7.68 4.31 5.66
N THR A 3 -7.19 3.93 4.48
CA THR A 3 -7.69 2.76 3.74
C THR A 3 -7.66 1.47 4.57
N LEU A 4 -6.54 1.21 5.26
CA LEU A 4 -6.38 0.03 6.11
C LEU A 4 -7.22 0.11 7.37
N PHE A 5 -7.33 1.29 7.95
CA PHE A 5 -8.22 1.54 9.08
C PHE A 5 -9.66 1.17 8.73
N VAL A 6 -10.18 1.68 7.61
CA VAL A 6 -11.55 1.37 7.14
C VAL A 6 -11.71 -0.12 6.84
N ILE A 7 -10.76 -0.73 6.11
CA ILE A 7 -10.84 -2.16 5.78
C ILE A 7 -10.85 -3.01 7.05
N ARG A 8 -9.99 -2.74 8.03
CA ARG A 8 -9.89 -3.55 9.25
C ARG A 8 -11.04 -3.30 10.21
N LEU A 9 -11.54 -2.08 10.28
CA LEU A 9 -12.72 -1.75 11.07
C LEU A 9 -13.97 -2.44 10.51
N VAL A 10 -14.22 -2.32 9.20
CA VAL A 10 -15.47 -2.80 8.58
C VAL A 10 -15.49 -4.32 8.40
N PHE A 11 -14.38 -4.92 7.95
CA PHE A 11 -14.38 -6.34 7.61
C PHE A 11 -13.89 -7.23 8.75
N PHE A 12 -13.07 -6.71 9.68
CA PHE A 12 -12.47 -7.50 10.75
C PHE A 12 -12.96 -7.09 12.14
N ASN A 13 -13.69 -5.97 12.29
CA ASN A 13 -14.10 -5.40 13.58
C ASN A 13 -12.93 -5.31 14.58
N MET A 14 -11.73 -5.03 14.07
CA MET A 14 -10.49 -5.00 14.86
C MET A 14 -9.75 -3.69 14.66
N TYR A 15 -9.24 -3.16 15.77
CA TYR A 15 -8.32 -2.03 15.79
C TYR A 15 -6.89 -2.57 15.78
N ASP A 16 -6.25 -2.52 14.63
CA ASP A 16 -4.84 -2.90 14.47
C ASP A 16 -4.00 -1.66 14.12
N VAL A 17 -3.36 -1.09 15.14
CA VAL A 17 -2.51 0.10 14.99
C VAL A 17 -1.29 -0.21 14.11
N ALA A 18 -0.70 -1.40 14.26
CA ALA A 18 0.46 -1.79 13.46
C ALA A 18 0.09 -1.90 11.98
N GLY A 19 -1.05 -2.55 11.68
CA GLY A 19 -1.58 -2.62 10.32
C GLY A 19 -1.93 -1.26 9.71
N VAL A 20 -2.41 -0.30 10.51
CA VAL A 20 -2.65 1.07 10.04
C VAL A 20 -1.34 1.80 9.74
N CYS A 21 -0.33 1.66 10.60
CA CYS A 21 1.02 2.19 10.37
C CYS A 21 1.65 1.60 9.11
N ASN A 22 1.59 0.28 8.94
CA ASN A 22 2.07 -0.39 7.73
C ASN A 22 1.28 0.06 6.49
N GLY A 23 -0.02 0.32 6.63
CA GLY A 23 -0.82 0.93 5.57
C GLY A 23 -0.43 2.38 5.25
N CYS A 24 0.15 3.15 6.17
CA CYS A 24 0.74 4.45 5.87
C CYS A 24 2.06 4.30 5.11
N LEU A 25 2.92 3.38 5.55
CA LEU A 25 4.18 3.05 4.87
C LEU A 25 3.94 2.55 3.44
N ALA A 26 2.98 1.65 3.24
CA ALA A 26 2.62 1.14 1.92
C ALA A 26 2.18 2.26 0.95
N GLY A 27 1.41 3.24 1.43
CA GLY A 27 1.03 4.42 0.64
C GLY A 27 2.23 5.30 0.27
N LEU A 28 3.15 5.53 1.21
CA LEU A 28 4.39 6.28 0.98
C LEU A 28 5.29 5.56 -0.05
N VAL A 29 5.45 4.25 0.09
CA VAL A 29 6.21 3.44 -0.87
C VAL A 29 5.56 3.49 -2.27
N SER A 30 4.23 3.39 -2.33
CA SER A 30 3.50 3.41 -3.62
C SER A 30 3.66 4.71 -4.38
N ILE A 31 3.80 5.86 -3.70
CA ILE A 31 3.98 7.16 -4.37
C ILE A 31 5.44 7.48 -4.70
N THR A 32 6.40 6.73 -4.14
CA THR A 32 7.83 7.07 -4.22
C THR A 32 8.32 7.20 -5.66
N ALA A 33 7.94 6.26 -6.55
CA ALA A 33 8.38 6.24 -7.94
C ALA A 33 7.86 7.44 -8.77
N GLY A 34 6.62 7.87 -8.53
CA GLY A 34 5.96 8.94 -9.30
C GLY A 34 5.93 10.29 -8.61
N SER A 35 6.57 10.45 -7.46
CA SER A 35 6.40 11.62 -6.57
C SER A 35 6.65 12.98 -7.23
N ALA A 36 7.48 13.04 -8.26
CA ALA A 36 7.79 14.27 -9.00
C ALA A 36 6.79 14.60 -10.12
N ASN A 37 6.15 13.60 -10.72
CA ASN A 37 5.44 13.73 -12.01
C ASN A 37 3.93 13.42 -11.93
N VAL A 38 3.40 13.02 -10.77
CA VAL A 38 1.98 12.68 -10.58
C VAL A 38 1.20 13.81 -9.89
N SER A 39 -0.09 13.92 -10.21
CA SER A 39 -0.94 14.97 -9.64
C SER A 39 -1.34 14.63 -8.21
N SER A 40 -1.73 15.62 -7.39
CA SER A 40 -2.19 15.37 -6.01
C SER A 40 -3.39 14.41 -5.94
N PHE A 41 -4.28 14.46 -6.94
CA PHE A 41 -5.43 13.56 -7.01
C PHE A 41 -5.01 12.14 -7.41
N SER A 42 -4.12 12.00 -8.39
CA SER A 42 -3.53 10.71 -8.76
C SER A 42 -2.78 10.10 -7.57
N ALA A 43 -2.02 10.90 -6.82
CA ALA A 43 -1.28 10.44 -5.64
C ALA A 43 -2.20 9.83 -4.57
N LEU A 44 -3.38 10.43 -4.36
CA LEU A 44 -4.39 9.89 -3.44
C LEU A 44 -4.90 8.53 -3.90
N ILE A 45 -5.21 8.36 -5.19
CA ILE A 45 -5.65 7.09 -5.77
C ILE A 45 -4.57 6.02 -5.65
N ILE A 46 -3.32 6.37 -6.00
CA ILE A 46 -2.17 5.45 -5.91
C ILE A 46 -1.98 4.95 -4.49
N GLY A 47 -2.08 5.84 -3.49
CA GLY A 47 -1.97 5.48 -2.08
C GLY A 47 -3.12 4.60 -1.58
N ILE A 48 -4.36 4.81 -2.04
CA ILE A 48 -5.50 3.96 -1.70
C ILE A 48 -5.29 2.55 -2.25
N ILE A 49 -4.94 2.43 -3.53
CA ILE A 49 -4.69 1.13 -4.16
C ILE A 49 -3.50 0.42 -3.51
N GLY A 50 -2.42 1.16 -3.23
CA GLY A 50 -1.24 0.65 -2.52
C GLY A 50 -1.57 0.03 -1.17
N GLY A 51 -2.44 0.69 -0.39
CA GLY A 51 -2.95 0.13 0.86
C GLY A 51 -3.73 -1.18 0.66
N CYS A 52 -4.64 -1.24 -0.31
CA CYS A 52 -5.38 -2.46 -0.62
C CYS A 52 -4.46 -3.61 -1.04
N LEU A 53 -3.45 -3.33 -1.86
CA LEU A 53 -2.47 -4.32 -2.31
C LEU A 53 -1.59 -4.82 -1.16
N TYR A 54 -1.13 -3.93 -0.28
CA TYR A 54 -0.44 -4.31 0.96
C TYR A 54 -1.28 -5.30 1.78
N GLN A 55 -2.56 -4.98 2.05
CA GLN A 55 -3.42 -5.84 2.85
C GLN A 55 -3.60 -7.24 2.23
N THR A 56 -3.70 -7.29 0.90
CA THR A 56 -3.84 -8.53 0.15
C THR A 56 -2.54 -9.34 0.18
N ALA A 57 -1.41 -8.69 -0.08
CA ALA A 57 -0.09 -9.31 -0.08
C ALA A 57 0.30 -9.87 1.29
N SER A 58 0.10 -9.10 2.37
CA SER A 58 0.37 -9.55 3.75
C SER A 58 -0.41 -10.83 4.06
N ARG A 59 -1.69 -10.91 3.68
CA ARG A 59 -2.50 -12.14 3.83
C ARG A 59 -1.99 -13.30 2.98
N VAL A 60 -1.58 -13.04 1.75
CA VAL A 60 -1.03 -14.08 0.87
C VAL A 60 0.26 -14.65 1.45
N VAL A 61 1.19 -13.79 1.88
CA VAL A 61 2.46 -14.19 2.53
C VAL A 61 2.18 -15.03 3.77
N ALA A 62 1.30 -14.56 4.66
CA ALA A 62 0.90 -15.30 5.86
C ALA A 62 0.25 -16.67 5.50
N SER A 63 -0.64 -16.71 4.50
CA SER A 63 -1.30 -17.95 4.07
C SER A 63 -0.33 -18.98 3.49
N ARG A 64 0.79 -18.52 2.94
CA ARG A 64 1.86 -19.36 2.38
C ARG A 64 2.87 -19.81 3.43
N HIS A 65 2.65 -19.50 4.72
CA HIS A 65 3.55 -19.83 5.82
C HIS A 65 4.95 -19.27 5.61
N ILE A 66 5.05 -18.14 4.90
CA ILE A 66 6.29 -17.39 4.76
C ILE A 66 6.39 -16.47 5.98
N ASP A 67 7.45 -16.64 6.76
CA ASP A 67 7.67 -15.86 7.97
C ASP A 67 8.24 -14.49 7.60
N ASP A 68 7.35 -13.48 7.55
CA ASP A 68 7.69 -12.08 7.32
C ASP A 68 7.31 -11.26 8.57
N PRO A 69 8.23 -11.10 9.54
CA PRO A 69 7.91 -10.62 10.88
C PRO A 69 7.46 -9.16 10.92
N ILE A 70 7.71 -8.37 9.87
CA ILE A 70 7.39 -6.95 9.81
C ILE A 70 6.53 -6.57 8.59
N ASP A 71 5.97 -7.56 7.87
CA ASP A 71 5.33 -7.40 6.56
C ASP A 71 6.24 -6.67 5.52
N ALA A 72 7.56 -6.88 5.57
CA ALA A 72 8.51 -6.17 4.72
C ALA A 72 8.19 -6.38 3.23
N PHE A 73 7.84 -7.60 2.83
CA PHE A 73 7.49 -7.90 1.44
C PHE A 73 6.20 -7.19 1.01
N ALA A 74 5.18 -7.20 1.85
CA ALA A 74 3.91 -6.56 1.52
C ALA A 74 4.05 -5.03 1.45
N VAL A 75 4.78 -4.43 2.40
CA VAL A 75 4.98 -2.97 2.46
C VAL A 75 5.93 -2.50 1.38
N HIS A 76 7.06 -3.16 1.15
CA HIS A 76 8.09 -2.66 0.22
C HIS A 76 8.01 -3.34 -1.14
N GLY A 77 7.89 -4.67 -1.17
CA GLY A 77 7.84 -5.45 -2.42
C GLY A 77 6.57 -5.16 -3.22
N MET A 78 5.40 -5.54 -2.69
CA MET A 78 4.15 -5.40 -3.43
C MET A 78 3.78 -3.93 -3.69
N SER A 79 3.89 -3.08 -2.67
CA SER A 79 3.57 -1.65 -2.82
C SER A 79 4.57 -0.94 -3.72
N GLY A 80 5.84 -1.37 -3.74
CA GLY A 80 6.87 -0.85 -4.65
C GLY A 80 6.60 -1.24 -6.11
N ILE A 81 6.25 -2.50 -6.37
CA ILE A 81 5.84 -2.96 -7.70
C ILE A 81 4.62 -2.17 -8.19
N TRP A 82 3.63 -1.96 -7.33
CA TRP A 82 2.50 -1.11 -7.67
C TRP A 82 2.93 0.33 -7.97
N GLY A 83 3.78 0.92 -7.14
CA GLY A 83 4.25 2.29 -7.32
C GLY A 83 5.00 2.51 -8.63
N THR A 84 5.84 1.57 -9.06
CA THR A 84 6.57 1.67 -10.34
C THR A 84 5.63 1.58 -11.53
N ILE A 85 4.62 0.70 -11.48
CA ILE A 85 3.58 0.60 -12.52
C ILE A 85 2.73 1.87 -12.54
N ALA A 86 2.27 2.31 -11.37
CA ALA A 86 1.41 3.47 -11.22
C ALA A 86 2.10 4.77 -11.65
N CYS A 87 3.41 4.91 -11.40
CA CYS A 87 4.18 6.05 -11.87
C CYS A 87 4.06 6.26 -13.37
N VAL A 88 4.17 5.20 -14.18
CA VAL A 88 4.07 5.29 -15.64
C VAL A 88 2.63 5.53 -16.09
N LEU A 89 1.66 4.92 -15.40
CA LEU A 89 0.24 5.05 -15.74
C LEU A 89 -0.34 6.44 -15.45
N PHE A 90 0.16 7.10 -14.40
CA PHE A 90 -0.32 8.40 -13.93
C PHE A 90 0.66 9.54 -14.17
N ASP A 91 1.68 9.33 -15.01
CA ASP A 91 2.63 10.36 -15.41
C ASP A 91 1.90 11.52 -16.11
N ASN A 92 2.09 12.74 -15.61
CA ASN A 92 1.52 13.94 -16.24
C ASN A 92 2.40 14.52 -17.35
N GLY A 93 3.53 13.89 -17.68
CA GLY A 93 4.35 14.25 -18.84
C GLY A 93 5.02 15.63 -18.75
N SER A 94 5.29 16.12 -17.53
CA SER A 94 6.08 17.33 -17.30
C SER A 94 7.55 17.14 -17.64
#